data_AF-A0A4R9PP07-F1
#
_entry.id   AF-A0A4R9PP07-F1
#
_cell.length_a   1.000
_cell.length_b   1.000
_cell.length_c   1.000
_cell.angle_alpha   90.00
_cell.angle_beta   90.00
_cell.angle_gamma   90.00
#
_symmetry.space_group_name_H-M   'P 1'
#
loop_
_entity.id
_entity.type
_entity.pdbx_description
1 polymer ?
#
loop_
_entity_poly.entity_id
_entity_poly.type
_entity_poly.pdbx_seq_one_letter_code
_entity_poly.pdbx_strand_id
1 'polypeptide(L)'
;SARKPFSDKRVRQALMMAVDRGTVIEGAWSGFGTAIGSHYTPNDRGYIDTTGVHPYDIDKAKALLAEAGYADGFSFTIKAPQMAYAQRTSQILQAMLAEIGVTMTIETTEFP
;
A
#
# COMPACT_ATOMS: atom_id res chain seq x y z
N SER A 1 0.24 11.08 16.89
CA SER A 1 0.31 9.86 17.70
C SER A 1 0.31 8.64 16.80
N ALA A 2 1.24 7.69 16.97
CA ALA A 2 1.27 6.47 16.16
C ALA A 2 0.14 5.52 16.62
N ARG A 3 -0.85 5.26 15.75
CA ARG A 3 -1.99 4.39 16.04
C ARG A 3 -1.62 2.93 15.73
N LYS A 4 -1.85 2.01 16.68
CA LYS A 4 -1.77 0.56 16.38
C LYS A 4 -2.75 0.21 15.25
N PRO A 5 -2.41 -0.68 14.31
CA PRO A 5 -1.17 -1.48 14.25
C PRO A 5 0.02 -0.75 13.57
N PHE A 6 -0.21 0.39 12.94
CA PHE A 6 0.76 1.10 12.10
C PHE A 6 1.95 1.71 12.87
N SER A 7 1.90 1.71 14.20
CA SER A 7 3.06 2.04 15.05
C SER A 7 4.22 1.05 14.88
N ASP A 8 3.95 -0.22 14.57
CA ASP A 8 5.00 -1.22 14.32
C ASP A 8 5.57 -1.06 12.90
N LYS A 9 6.91 -0.98 12.79
CA LYS A 9 7.57 -0.87 11.49
C LYS A 9 7.33 -2.10 10.61
N ARG A 10 7.24 -3.29 11.20
CA ARG A 10 7.04 -4.56 10.48
C ARG A 10 5.68 -4.60 9.80
N VAL A 11 4.66 -4.06 10.46
CA VAL A 11 3.32 -3.89 9.85
C VAL A 11 3.42 -2.99 8.63
N ARG A 12 4.08 -1.82 8.74
CA ARG A 12 4.22 -0.92 7.59
C ARG A 12 5.01 -1.56 6.44
N GLN A 13 6.07 -2.29 6.76
CA GLN A 13 6.89 -3.01 5.78
C GLN A 13 6.09 -4.12 5.09
N ALA A 14 5.30 -4.89 5.83
CA ALA A 14 4.41 -5.91 5.27
C ALA A 14 3.40 -5.30 4.28
N LEU A 15 2.75 -4.19 4.66
CA LEU A 15 1.83 -3.49 3.76
C LEU A 15 2.54 -2.97 2.49
N MET A 16 3.78 -2.48 2.60
CA MET A 16 4.56 -2.03 1.44
C MET A 16 4.95 -3.20 0.51
N MET A 17 5.25 -4.37 1.08
CA MET A 17 5.60 -5.58 0.33
C MET A 17 4.39 -6.26 -0.30
N ALA A 18 3.19 -6.02 0.22
CA ALA A 18 1.95 -6.55 -0.34
C ALA A 18 1.46 -5.80 -1.58
N VAL A 19 2.05 -4.64 -1.89
CA VAL A 19 1.61 -3.80 -3.01
C VAL A 19 2.51 -4.03 -4.22
N ASP A 20 1.97 -4.69 -5.24
CA ASP A 20 2.56 -4.71 -6.57
C ASP A 20 2.29 -3.37 -7.26
N ARG A 21 3.31 -2.51 -7.26
CA ARG A 21 3.25 -1.17 -7.86
C ARG A 21 2.98 -1.22 -9.37
N GLY A 22 3.46 -2.26 -10.07
CA GLY A 22 3.22 -2.42 -11.50
C GLY A 22 1.74 -2.67 -11.79
N THR A 23 1.14 -3.62 -11.08
CA THR A 23 -0.29 -3.92 -11.18
C THR A 23 -1.17 -2.71 -10.79
N VAL A 24 -0.78 -1.93 -9.78
CA VAL A 24 -1.48 -0.67 -9.44
C VAL A 24 -1.42 0.34 -10.59
N ILE A 25 -0.25 0.55 -11.20
CA ILE A 25 -0.10 1.47 -12.34
C ILE A 25 -0.93 1.00 -13.54
N GLU A 26 -0.93 -0.29 -13.83
CA GLU A 26 -1.72 -0.87 -14.90
C GLU A 26 -3.23 -0.68 -14.66
N GLY A 27 -3.73 -1.08 -13.48
CA GLY A 27 -5.17 -1.06 -13.19
C GLY A 27 -5.74 0.33 -12.91
N ALA A 28 -4.99 1.22 -12.26
CA ALA A 28 -5.50 2.55 -11.91
C ALA A 28 -5.23 3.59 -13.00
N TRP A 29 -4.11 3.46 -13.72
CA TRP A 29 -3.60 4.47 -14.65
C TRP A 29 -3.35 3.93 -16.07
N SER A 30 -3.82 2.72 -16.41
CA SER A 30 -3.68 2.12 -17.74
C SER A 30 -2.22 2.08 -18.23
N GLY A 31 -1.28 1.82 -17.31
CA GLY A 31 0.16 1.76 -17.60
C GLY A 31 0.86 3.12 -17.65
N PHE A 32 0.13 4.23 -17.55
CA PHE A 32 0.70 5.58 -17.58
C PHE A 32 1.24 5.99 -16.21
N GLY A 33 2.38 5.41 -15.80
CA GLY A 33 3.07 5.76 -14.57
C GLY A 33 4.45 5.13 -14.49
N THR A 34 5.28 5.67 -13.59
CA THR A 34 6.59 5.08 -13.23
C THR A 34 6.55 4.75 -11.75
N ALA A 35 6.88 3.51 -11.41
CA ALA A 35 6.98 3.10 -10.01
C ALA A 35 8.12 3.86 -9.32
N ILE A 36 7.84 4.46 -8.17
CA ILE A 36 8.83 5.15 -7.34
C ILE A 36 8.89 4.54 -5.95
N GLY A 37 10.09 4.53 -5.37
CA GLY A 37 10.34 4.02 -4.03
C GLY A 37 10.35 5.11 -2.95
N SER A 38 10.58 6.36 -3.34
CA SER A 38 10.70 7.52 -2.46
C SER A 38 9.69 8.60 -2.85
N HIS A 39 9.56 9.64 -2.01
CA HIS A 39 8.56 10.68 -2.17
C HIS A 39 8.94 11.75 -3.21
N TYR A 40 10.22 11.85 -3.57
CA TYR A 40 10.67 12.70 -4.67
C TYR A 40 10.39 12.03 -6.02
N THR A 41 10.13 12.84 -7.04
CA THR A 41 10.00 12.34 -8.42
C THR A 41 11.39 12.05 -9.00
N PRO A 42 11.53 11.13 -9.98
CA PRO A 42 12.83 10.77 -10.55
C PRO A 42 13.60 11.93 -11.20
N ASN A 43 12.91 13.02 -11.53
CA ASN A 43 13.50 14.22 -12.12
C ASN A 43 14.05 15.21 -11.09
N ASP A 44 13.77 14.99 -9.80
CA ASP A 44 14.29 15.82 -8.71
C ASP A 44 15.70 15.38 -8.30
N ARG A 45 16.57 16.34 -7.95
CA ARG A 45 17.93 16.06 -7.47
C ARG A 45 17.96 15.32 -6.14
N GLY A 46 16.90 15.44 -5.33
CA GLY A 46 16.72 14.71 -4.07
C GLY A 46 16.24 13.27 -4.25
N TYR A 47 16.04 12.80 -5.48
CA TYR A 47 15.56 11.45 -5.72
C TYR A 47 16.59 10.39 -5.31
N ILE A 48 16.13 9.46 -4.49
CA ILE A 48 16.84 8.23 -4.16
C ILE A 48 15.91 7.08 -4.55
N ASP A 49 16.38 6.17 -5.38
CA ASP A 49 15.62 4.98 -5.72
C ASP A 49 15.64 3.98 -4.56
N THR A 50 14.49 3.80 -3.93
CA THR A 50 14.27 2.82 -2.86
C THR A 50 13.24 1.76 -3.23
N THR A 51 12.94 1.59 -4.53
CA THR A 51 11.96 0.59 -5.02
C THR A 51 12.32 -0.83 -4.60
N GLY A 52 13.62 -1.13 -4.52
CA GLY A 52 14.14 -2.43 -4.08
C GLY A 52 14.18 -2.67 -2.56
N VAL A 53 13.87 -1.68 -1.72
CA VAL A 53 13.96 -1.85 -0.24
C VAL A 53 12.86 -2.76 0.29
N HIS A 54 11.65 -2.64 -0.27
CA HIS A 54 10.48 -3.45 0.04
C HIS A 54 9.85 -3.93 -1.27
N PRO A 55 10.45 -4.94 -1.93
CA PRO A 55 9.92 -5.50 -3.16
C PRO A 55 8.58 -6.19 -2.88
N TYR A 56 7.79 -6.40 -3.94
CA TYR A 56 6.56 -7.17 -3.84
C TYR A 56 6.88 -8.63 -3.45
N ASP A 57 6.40 -9.06 -2.29
CA ASP A 57 6.68 -10.37 -1.69
C ASP A 57 5.59 -10.71 -0.65
N ILE A 58 4.59 -11.47 -1.07
CA ILE A 58 3.42 -11.83 -0.25
C ILE A 58 3.81 -12.72 0.92
N ASP A 59 4.73 -13.66 0.73
CA ASP A 59 5.13 -14.61 1.77
C ASP A 59 5.89 -13.89 2.89
N LYS A 60 6.81 -13.00 2.52
CA LYS A 60 7.52 -12.16 3.48
C LYS A 60 6.61 -11.15 4.17
N ALA A 61 5.62 -10.60 3.46
CA ALA A 61 4.62 -9.73 4.07
C ALA A 61 3.81 -10.46 5.15
N LYS A 62 3.34 -11.68 4.87
CA LYS A 62 2.63 -12.53 5.86
C LYS A 62 3.51 -12.86 7.06
N ALA A 63 4.78 -13.23 6.83
CA ALA A 63 5.72 -13.52 7.90
C ALA A 63 5.94 -12.30 8.83
N LEU A 64 6.12 -11.11 8.26
CA LEU A 64 6.28 -9.87 9.04
C LEU A 64 5.02 -9.52 9.85
N LEU A 65 3.82 -9.78 9.33
CA LEU A 65 2.58 -9.61 10.08
C LEU A 65 2.50 -10.60 11.25
N ALA A 66 2.83 -11.87 11.02
CA ALA A 66 2.85 -12.88 12.08
C ALA A 66 3.85 -12.53 13.19
N GLU A 67 5.07 -12.12 12.83
CA GLU A 67 6.08 -11.64 13.78
C GLU A 67 5.63 -10.41 14.58
N ALA A 68 4.80 -9.56 13.96
CA ALA A 68 4.20 -8.39 14.59
C ALA A 68 2.97 -8.71 15.47
N GLY A 69 2.57 -9.98 15.56
CA GLY A 69 1.41 -10.42 16.33
C GLY A 69 0.07 -10.29 15.59
N TYR A 70 0.10 -10.21 14.26
CA TYR A 70 -1.06 -10.08 13.38
C TYR A 70 -1.13 -11.24 12.38
N ALA A 71 -0.87 -12.47 12.82
CA ALA A 71 -0.91 -13.66 11.97
C ALA A 71 -2.30 -13.86 11.31
N ASP A 72 -3.36 -13.53 12.03
CA ASP A 72 -4.75 -13.55 11.54
C ASP A 72 -5.16 -12.24 10.83
N GLY A 73 -4.21 -11.33 10.60
CA GLY A 73 -4.44 -10.03 9.99
C GLY A 73 -5.09 -9.00 10.92
N PHE A 74 -5.66 -7.95 10.32
CA PHE A 74 -6.39 -6.89 11.00
C PHE A 74 -7.23 -6.08 10.01
N SER A 75 -8.09 -5.22 10.54
CA SER A 75 -8.93 -4.34 9.72
C SER A 75 -8.61 -2.87 9.94
N PHE A 76 -8.73 -2.06 8.89
CA PHE A 76 -8.63 -0.60 8.98
C PHE A 76 -9.47 0.08 7.89
N THR A 77 -9.74 1.37 8.09
CA THR A 77 -10.48 2.19 7.13
C THR A 77 -9.57 3.27 6.56
N ILE A 78 -9.64 3.47 5.24
CA ILE A 78 -9.08 4.62 4.55
C ILE A 78 -10.19 5.57 4.11
N LYS A 79 -9.86 6.86 3.99
CA LYS A 79 -10.71 7.83 3.33
C LYS A 79 -10.19 8.07 1.92
N ALA A 80 -11.07 8.01 0.93
CA ALA A 80 -10.71 8.21 -0.47
C ALA A 80 -11.68 9.19 -1.16
N PRO A 81 -11.19 10.12 -2.00
CA PRO A 81 -12.07 10.99 -2.79
C PRO A 81 -12.89 10.19 -3.81
N GLN A 82 -14.01 10.75 -4.28
CA GLN A 82 -14.85 10.16 -5.34
C GLN A 82 -14.20 10.10 -6.73
N MET A 83 -12.97 10.58 -6.89
CA MET A 83 -12.26 10.58 -8.17
C MET A 83 -11.96 9.16 -8.65
N ALA A 84 -12.19 8.88 -9.93
CA ALA A 84 -12.08 7.53 -10.50
C ALA A 84 -10.72 6.86 -10.24
N TYR A 85 -9.61 7.60 -10.38
CA TYR A 85 -8.27 7.05 -10.12
C TYR A 85 -8.10 6.63 -8.65
N ALA A 86 -8.64 7.41 -7.71
CA ALA A 86 -8.54 7.14 -6.28
C ALA A 86 -9.40 5.94 -5.88
N GLN A 87 -10.60 5.83 -6.44
CA GLN A 87 -11.49 4.68 -6.22
C GLN A 87 -10.87 3.39 -6.78
N ARG A 88 -10.39 3.40 -8.03
CA ARG A 88 -9.71 2.24 -8.64
C ARG A 88 -8.47 1.83 -7.85
N THR A 89 -7.60 2.79 -7.53
CA THR A 89 -6.39 2.52 -6.72
C THR A 89 -6.77 1.90 -5.38
N SER A 90 -7.76 2.46 -4.70
CA SER A 90 -8.22 1.95 -3.39
C SER A 90 -8.77 0.52 -3.47
N GLN A 91 -9.52 0.19 -4.52
CA GLN A 91 -10.05 -1.15 -4.75
C GLN A 91 -8.95 -2.18 -5.06
N ILE A 92 -7.95 -1.79 -5.86
CA ILE A 92 -6.79 -2.64 -6.15
C ILE A 92 -6.01 -2.92 -4.86
N LEU A 93 -5.74 -1.87 -4.07
CA LEU A 93 -5.07 -2.03 -2.77
C LEU A 93 -5.90 -2.88 -1.81
N GLN A 94 -7.22 -2.76 -1.81
CA GLN A 94 -8.11 -3.60 -0.99
C GLN A 94 -7.95 -5.08 -1.34
N ALA A 95 -7.91 -5.42 -2.63
CA ALA A 95 -7.70 -6.79 -3.09
C ALA A 95 -6.31 -7.31 -2.69
N MET A 96 -5.25 -6.54 -2.94
CA MET A 96 -3.86 -6.92 -2.62
C MET A 96 -3.65 -7.14 -1.11
N LEU A 97 -4.21 -6.26 -0.27
CA LEU A 97 -4.06 -6.39 1.18
C LEU A 97 -4.86 -7.57 1.74
N ALA A 98 -5.96 -7.96 1.09
CA ALA A 98 -6.71 -9.15 1.48
C ALA A 98 -5.88 -10.44 1.32
N GLU A 99 -4.93 -10.49 0.37
CA GLU A 99 -4.04 -11.64 0.17
C GLU A 99 -3.15 -11.94 1.38
N ILE A 100 -2.88 -10.93 2.22
CA ILE A 100 -2.11 -11.05 3.46
C ILE A 100 -3.01 -11.03 4.72
N GLY A 101 -4.33 -11.21 4.55
CA GLY A 101 -5.30 -11.22 5.65
C GLY A 101 -5.70 -9.84 6.19
N VAL A 102 -5.29 -8.76 5.52
CA VAL A 102 -5.60 -7.39 5.96
C VAL A 102 -6.87 -6.90 5.27
N THR A 103 -7.88 -6.56 6.08
CA THR A 103 -9.15 -6.05 5.58
C THR A 103 -9.12 -4.53 5.53
N MET A 104 -9.08 -3.95 4.32
CA MET A 104 -9.16 -2.51 4.12
C MET A 104 -10.58 -2.09 3.74
N THR A 105 -11.20 -1.21 4.52
CA THR A 105 -12.49 -0.59 4.22
C THR A 105 -12.27 0.78 3.58
N ILE A 106 -13.02 1.10 2.52
CA ILE A 106 -12.95 2.38 1.81
C ILE A 106 -14.14 3.23 2.26
N GLU A 107 -13.86 4.33 2.95
CA GLU A 107 -14.83 5.39 3.24
C GLU A 107 -14.68 6.49 2.18
N THR A 108 -15.66 6.59 1.30
CA THR A 108 -15.64 7.61 0.26
C THR A 108 -16.02 8.96 0.86
N THR A 109 -15.15 9.95 0.71
CA THR A 109 -15.37 11.30 1.24
C THR A 109 -15.34 12.33 0.12
N GLU A 110 -16.20 13.33 0.20
CA GLU A 110 -16.04 14.54 -0.61
C GLU A 110 -14.82 15.31 -0.10
N PHE A 111 -13.90 15.64 -0.99
CA PHE A 111 -12.96 16.73 -0.74
C PHE A 111 -13.75 18.02 -0.93
N PRO A 112 -13.68 18.99 -0.01
CA PRO A 112 -14.26 20.32 -0.25
C PRO A 112 -13.58 21.02 -1.43
#